data_AF-A0A2V2LCU0-F1
#
_entry.id   AF-A0A2V2LCU0-F1
#
_cell.length_a   1.000
_cell.length_b   1.000
_cell.length_c   1.000
_cell.angle_alpha   90.00
_cell.angle_beta   90.00
_cell.angle_gamma   90.00
#
_symmetry.space_group_name_H-M   'P 1'
#
loop_
_entity.id
_entity.type
_entity.pdbx_description
1 polymer ?
#
loop_
_entity_poly.entity_id
_entity_poly.type
_entity_poly.pdbx_seq_one_letter_code
_entity_poly.pdbx_strand_id
1 'polypeptide(L)' 'MADQPINLNRARKARARRDKARQADENAVKFGRTRAEKDRDDAQARAARRHLDAHRREPDDDAPGGGAP' A
#
# COMPACT_ATOMS: atom_id res chain seq x y z
N MET A 1 9.42 -7.51 49.17
CA MET A 1 9.23 -6.06 48.93
C MET A 1 10.09 -5.72 47.72
N ALA A 2 9.53 -5.70 46.50
CA ALA A 2 10.32 -5.47 45.28
C ALA A 2 10.24 -3.99 44.90
N ASP A 3 11.10 -3.17 45.51
CA ASP A 3 11.32 -1.79 45.08
C ASP A 3 12.49 -1.75 44.09
N GLN A 4 12.25 -2.35 42.92
CA GLN A 4 13.23 -2.33 41.84
C GLN A 4 12.90 -1.15 40.92
N PRO A 5 13.84 -0.22 40.66
CA PRO A 5 13.55 1.00 39.92
C PRO A 5 13.03 0.67 38.52
N ILE A 6 11.79 1.07 38.24
CA ILE A 6 11.18 0.84 36.93
C ILE A 6 11.74 1.83 35.90
N ASN A 7 12.14 1.33 34.74
CA ASN A 7 12.59 2.19 33.66
C ASN A 7 11.38 2.88 33.00
N LEU A 8 11.18 4.17 33.32
CA LEU A 8 10.08 4.98 32.81
C LEU A 8 10.10 5.14 31.29
N ASN A 9 11.27 5.09 30.64
CA ASN A 9 11.36 5.16 29.18
C ASN A 9 10.76 3.91 28.53
N ARG A 10 11.01 2.73 29.09
CA ARG A 10 10.39 1.48 28.63
C ARG A 10 8.88 1.50 28.81
N ALA A 11 8.39 2.03 29.93
CA ALA A 11 6.96 2.18 30.19
C ALA A 11 6.28 3.14 29.19
N ARG A 12 6.90 4.32 28.94
CA ARG A 12 6.40 5.28 27.92
C ARG A 12 6.38 4.66 26.53
N LYS A 13 7.45 3.96 26.12
CA LYS A 13 7.51 3.26 24.83
C LYS A 13 6.47 2.15 24.72
N ALA A 14 6.17 1.44 25.81
CA ALA A 14 5.13 0.43 25.82
C ALA A 14 3.74 1.06 25.62
N ARG A 15 3.46 2.18 26.29
CA ARG A 15 2.22 2.94 26.12
C ARG A 15 2.06 3.45 24.69
N ALA A 16 3.09 4.11 24.15
CA ALA A 16 3.07 4.61 22.77
C ALA A 16 2.84 3.50 21.73
N ARG A 17 3.43 2.31 21.93
CA ARG A 17 3.17 1.15 21.07
C ARG A 17 1.72 0.67 21.15
N ARG A 18 1.12 0.63 22.34
CA ARG A 18 -0.29 0.27 22.54
C ARG A 18 -1.24 1.29 21.91
N ASP A 19 -0.93 2.58 22.01
CA ASP A 19 -1.72 3.65 21.40
C ASP A 19 -1.70 3.54 19.86
N LYS A 20 -0.51 3.28 19.29
CA LYS A 20 -0.34 3.06 17.86
C LYS A 20 -1.10 1.82 17.36
N ALA A 21 -1.11 0.73 18.14
CA ALA A 21 -1.87 -0.47 17.80
C ALA A 21 -3.38 -0.21 17.77
N ARG A 22 -3.93 0.45 18.81
CA ARG A 22 -5.35 0.84 18.85
C ARG A 22 -5.76 1.70 17.66
N GLN A 23 -4.93 2.67 17.30
CA GLN A 23 -5.21 3.51 16.14
C GLN A 23 -5.14 2.73 14.81
N ALA A 24 -4.27 1.72 14.73
CA ALA A 24 -4.23 0.82 13.57
C ALA A 24 -5.51 -0.02 13.47
N ASP A 25 -6.02 -0.54 14.60
CA ASP A 25 -7.27 -1.30 14.67
C ASP A 25 -8.47 -0.41 14.29
N GLU A 26 -8.54 0.80 14.82
CA GLU A 26 -9.57 1.79 14.44
C GLU A 26 -9.53 2.12 12.94
N ASN A 27 -8.34 2.27 12.38
CA ASN A 27 -8.18 2.52 10.95
C ASN A 27 -8.55 1.29 10.10
N ALA A 28 -8.26 0.08 10.57
CA ALA A 28 -8.68 -1.16 9.91
C ALA A 28 -10.21 -1.25 9.84
N VAL A 29 -10.90 -0.93 10.95
CA VAL A 29 -12.37 -0.89 11.00
C VAL A 29 -12.94 0.24 10.13
N LYS A 30 -12.39 1.46 10.23
CA LYS A 30 -12.90 2.64 9.51
C LYS A 30 -12.70 2.56 8.00
N PHE A 31 -11.57 2.04 7.55
CA PHE A 31 -11.19 2.07 6.13
C PHE A 31 -11.35 0.72 5.43
N GLY A 32 -11.63 -0.36 6.17
CA GLY A 32 -11.89 -1.71 5.66
C GLY A 32 -10.70 -2.41 4.98
N ARG A 33 -9.71 -1.63 4.52
CA ARG A 33 -8.43 -2.05 3.95
C ARG A 33 -7.33 -1.17 4.48
N THR A 34 -6.28 -1.78 5.01
CA THR A 34 -5.07 -1.09 5.47
C THR A 34 -4.30 -0.51 4.29
N ARG A 35 -3.43 0.47 4.55
CA ARG A 35 -2.57 1.06 3.51
C ARG A 35 -1.68 0.00 2.85
N ALA A 36 -1.16 -0.95 3.62
CA ALA A 36 -0.34 -2.05 3.10
C ALA A 36 -1.11 -2.98 2.15
N GLU A 37 -2.40 -3.22 2.42
CA GLU A 37 -3.26 -4.00 1.52
C GLU A 37 -3.55 -3.24 0.23
N LYS A 38 -3.85 -1.94 0.32
CA LYS A 38 -4.01 -1.09 -0.86
C LYS A 38 -2.75 -1.06 -1.72
N ASP A 39 -1.58 -0.91 -1.10
CA ASP A 39 -0.30 -0.87 -1.81
C ASP A 39 -0.01 -2.20 -2.54
N ARG A 40 -0.40 -3.33 -1.92
CA ARG A 40 -0.31 -4.67 -2.53
C ARG A 40 -1.27 -4.83 -3.70
N ASP A 41 -2.54 -4.48 -3.52
CA ASP A 41 -3.55 -4.51 -4.60
C ASP A 41 -3.10 -3.66 -5.78
N ASP A 42 -2.64 -2.43 -5.53
CA ASP A 42 -2.17 -1.51 -6.56
C ASP A 42 -0.94 -2.08 -7.30
N ALA A 43 -0.02 -2.73 -6.58
CA ALA A 43 1.13 -3.38 -7.18
C ALA A 43 0.70 -4.56 -8.08
N GLN A 44 -0.24 -5.38 -7.62
CA GLN A 44 -0.81 -6.48 -8.40
C GLN A 44 -1.56 -5.97 -9.64
N ALA A 45 -2.38 -4.93 -9.50
CA ALA A 45 -3.11 -4.32 -10.60
C ALA A 45 -2.16 -3.74 -11.66
N ARG A 46 -1.07 -3.07 -11.24
CA ARG A 46 -0.02 -2.59 -12.16
C ARG A 46 0.68 -3.73 -12.87
N ALA A 47 1.01 -4.81 -12.17
CA ALA A 47 1.64 -5.98 -12.79
C ALA A 47 0.72 -6.65 -13.82
N ALA A 48 -0.56 -6.81 -13.48
CA ALA A 48 -1.57 -7.35 -14.39
C ALA A 48 -1.73 -6.48 -15.65
N ARG A 49 -1.81 -5.15 -15.49
CA ARG A 49 -1.85 -4.21 -16.63
C ARG A 49 -0.63 -4.35 -17.53
N ARG A 50 0.58 -4.32 -16.95
CA ARG A 50 1.82 -4.51 -17.72
C ARG A 50 1.87 -5.84 -18.45
N HIS A 51 1.38 -6.92 -17.82
CA HIS A 51 1.31 -8.22 -18.46
C HIS A 51 0.36 -8.20 -19.66
N LEU A 52 -0.84 -7.60 -19.50
CA LEU A 52 -1.80 -7.44 -20.58
C LEU A 52 -1.25 -6.55 -21.71
N ASP A 53 -0.60 -5.45 -21.37
CA ASP A 53 0.02 -4.53 -22.32
C ASP A 53 1.15 -5.22 -23.10
N ALA A 54 1.97 -6.06 -22.45
CA ALA A 54 3.04 -6.82 -23.12
C ALA A 54 2.51 -7.89 -24.09
N HIS A 55 1.32 -8.43 -23.83
CA HIS A 55 0.65 -9.37 -24.73
C HIS A 55 -0.31 -8.69 -25.72
N ARG A 56 -0.43 -7.36 -25.63
CA ARG A 56 -1.16 -6.58 -26.61
C ARG A 56 -0.35 -6.57 -27.89
N ARG A 57 -0.82 -7.31 -28.90
CA ARG A 57 -0.37 -7.07 -30.27
C ARG A 57 -0.91 -5.71 -30.66
N GLU A 58 -0.03 -4.78 -31.02
CA GLU A 58 -0.44 -3.61 -31.78
C GLU A 58 -1.28 -4.12 -32.97
N PRO A 59 -2.41 -3.50 -33.32
CA PRO A 59 -2.89 -3.59 -34.68
C PRO A 59 -1.87 -2.82 -35.52
N ASP A 60 -0.78 -3.47 -35.90
CA ASP A 60 0.08 -2.92 -36.95
C ASP A 60 -0.56 -3.24 -38.31
N ASP A 61 -0.70 -2.15 -39.09
CA ASP A 61 -0.95 -2.05 -40.54
C ASP A 61 -2.39 -1.82 -41.07
N ASP A 62 -2.69 -0.57 -41.46
CA ASP A 62 -3.05 -0.05 -42.82
C ASP A 62 -3.77 1.33 -42.69
N ALA A 63 -3.35 2.49 -43.21
CA ALA A 63 -2.61 2.78 -44.44
C ALA A 63 -1.89 4.17 -44.39
N PRO A 64 -0.91 4.41 -45.29
CA PRO A 64 -0.09 5.61 -45.37
C PRO A 64 -0.66 6.67 -46.32
N GLY A 65 -0.41 7.94 -46.03
CA GLY A 65 -0.53 9.02 -47.01
C GLY A 65 -1.58 10.08 -46.69
N GLY A 66 -1.15 11.34 -46.74
CA GLY A 66 -2.05 12.48 -46.66
C GLY A 66 -1.42 13.65 -45.92
N GLY A 67 -0.39 14.23 -46.52
CA GLY A 67 0.08 15.54 -46.07
C GLY A 67 -0.97 16.63 -46.29
N ALA A 68 -0.79 17.68 -45.48
CA ALA A 68 -1.16 19.09 -45.68
C ALA A 68 -2.61 19.53 -45.42
N PRO A 69 -2.82 20.83 -45.17
CA PRO A 69 -1.93 21.86 -44.60
C PRO A 69 -2.11 22.09 -43.09
#